data_AF-A0A2E7CGE5-F1
#
_entry.id   AF-A0A2E7CGE5-F1
#
_cell.length_a   1.000
_cell.length_b   1.000
_cell.length_c   1.000
_cell.angle_alpha   90.00
_cell.angle_beta   90.00
_cell.angle_gamma   90.00
#
_symmetry.space_group_name_H-M   'P 1'
#
loop_
_entity.id
_entity.type
_entity.pdbx_description
1 polymer ?
#
loop_
_entity_poly.entity_id
_entity_poly.type
_entity_poly.pdbx_seq_one_letter_code
_entity_poly.pdbx_strand_id
1 'polypeptide(L)'
;MNHIWKNNRPKVFWYASAGDDCRPLVFMHPEYQKQTLNLSPPELFIFSCLPPQKTYGQDRIKDNLLYRDQHTEITCLKTEKMFINRNHVEYRINRDWSRFGRDPRGKTHDAVLALVEIKSNRCSPHNSLVLYLHMENNNCFDSILSSGVFDLKYICATREGLALGGCGKSIMKHLYQDGEIVKAQKNNCDPKTVVLSRGQAHRIFQSHINEHYVKATCLGNYIPEHLGERDHFVYQMESFPQNTNT
;
A
#
# COMPACT_ATOMS: atom_id res chain seq x y z
N MET A 1 18.52 12.06 -9.09
CA MET A 1 18.06 10.83 -8.40
C MET A 1 18.52 9.55 -9.15
N ASN A 2 19.75 9.51 -9.68
CA ASN A 2 20.19 8.52 -10.69
C ASN A 2 21.07 7.35 -10.17
N HIS A 3 21.20 7.15 -8.86
CA HIS A 3 22.17 6.16 -8.33
C HIS A 3 21.65 5.14 -7.33
N ILE A 4 20.36 5.11 -6.95
CA ILE A 4 19.95 4.26 -5.80
C ILE A 4 19.45 2.85 -6.20
N TRP A 5 18.94 2.61 -7.42
CA TRP A 5 18.06 1.45 -7.62
C TRP A 5 18.50 0.39 -8.64
N LYS A 6 19.74 0.41 -9.14
CA LYS A 6 20.11 -0.53 -10.22
C LYS A 6 20.13 -2.00 -9.79
N ASN A 7 20.32 -2.34 -8.50
CA ASN A 7 20.37 -3.74 -8.05
C ASN A 7 19.55 -4.10 -6.78
N ASN A 8 19.02 -3.13 -6.02
CA ASN A 8 18.23 -3.40 -4.80
C ASN A 8 16.93 -2.60 -4.82
N ARG A 9 15.86 -3.17 -5.39
CA ARG A 9 14.52 -2.57 -5.36
C ARG A 9 14.00 -2.62 -3.91
N PRO A 10 13.43 -1.54 -3.36
CA PRO A 10 13.02 -1.57 -1.98
C PRO A 10 11.77 -2.44 -1.83
N LYS A 11 11.72 -3.22 -0.76
CA LYS A 11 10.56 -4.04 -0.39
C LYS A 11 9.47 -3.13 0.12
N VAL A 12 8.34 -3.09 -0.58
CA VAL A 12 7.28 -2.13 -0.27
C VAL A 12 6.03 -2.78 0.32
N PHE A 13 5.44 -2.06 1.27
CA PHE A 13 4.08 -2.29 1.72
C PHE A 13 3.19 -1.23 1.10
N TRP A 14 2.28 -1.63 0.22
CA TRP A 14 1.32 -0.71 -0.38
C TRP A 14 -0.01 -0.73 0.37
N TYR A 15 -0.44 0.42 0.88
CA TYR A 15 -1.77 0.60 1.45
C TYR A 15 -2.64 1.43 0.50
N ALA A 16 -3.51 0.72 -0.22
CA ALA A 16 -4.50 1.32 -1.09
C ALA A 16 -5.57 2.05 -0.25
N SER A 17 -5.78 3.34 -0.52
CA SER A 17 -6.73 4.19 0.22
C SER A 17 -6.50 4.23 1.73
N ALA A 18 -5.25 4.29 2.17
CA ALA A 18 -4.90 4.39 3.59
C ALA A 18 -5.68 5.50 4.31
N GLY A 19 -5.88 6.64 3.63
CA GLY A 19 -6.45 7.83 4.24
C GLY A 19 -5.56 8.28 5.39
N ASP A 20 -6.12 8.33 6.59
CA ASP A 20 -5.43 8.64 7.84
C ASP A 20 -4.95 7.42 8.64
N ASP A 21 -5.13 6.21 8.09
CA ASP A 21 -4.78 4.99 8.78
C ASP A 21 -3.27 4.71 8.73
N CYS A 22 -2.61 4.96 9.85
CA CYS A 22 -1.17 4.73 10.04
C CYS A 22 -0.86 3.41 10.77
N ARG A 23 -1.87 2.58 11.07
CA ARG A 23 -1.71 1.32 11.80
C ARG A 23 -0.68 0.35 11.18
N PRO A 24 -0.51 0.22 9.84
CA PRO A 24 0.52 -0.67 9.29
C PRO A 24 1.94 -0.37 9.79
N LEU A 25 2.24 0.89 10.11
CA LEU A 25 3.56 1.30 10.60
C LEU A 25 3.91 0.64 11.94
N VAL A 26 2.90 0.38 12.77
CA VAL A 26 3.05 -0.29 14.06
C VAL A 26 3.07 -1.80 13.88
N PHE A 27 2.10 -2.33 13.12
CA PHE A 27 1.91 -3.77 13.01
C PHE A 27 3.04 -4.47 12.26
N MET A 28 3.66 -3.81 11.29
CA MET A 28 4.79 -4.38 10.55
C MET A 28 6.11 -4.33 11.34
N HIS A 29 6.12 -3.80 12.57
CA HIS A 29 7.30 -3.80 13.42
C HIS A 29 7.65 -5.23 13.87
N PRO A 30 8.94 -5.64 13.85
CA PRO A 30 9.35 -7.01 14.18
C PRO A 30 8.86 -7.51 15.55
N GLU A 31 8.84 -6.66 16.56
CA GLU A 31 8.39 -7.05 17.91
C GLU A 31 6.89 -7.36 17.97
N TYR A 32 6.07 -6.66 17.18
CA TYR A 32 4.65 -6.99 17.01
C TYR A 32 4.47 -8.25 16.15
N GLN A 33 5.28 -8.40 15.09
CA GLN A 33 5.19 -9.52 14.15
C GLN A 33 5.58 -10.87 14.78
N LYS A 34 6.61 -10.89 15.64
CA LYS A 34 7.04 -12.11 16.36
C LYS A 34 5.92 -12.76 17.17
N GLN A 35 4.93 -11.97 17.58
CA GLN A 35 3.81 -12.42 18.39
C GLN A 35 2.59 -12.86 17.55
N THR A 36 2.58 -12.56 16.24
CA THR A 36 1.37 -12.65 15.42
C THR A 36 1.57 -13.44 14.12
N LEU A 37 2.33 -12.92 13.16
CA LEU A 37 2.35 -13.42 11.78
C LEU A 37 3.75 -13.68 11.22
N ASN A 38 4.81 -13.28 11.94
CA ASN A 38 6.22 -13.44 11.55
C ASN A 38 6.55 -12.90 10.13
N LEU A 39 5.98 -11.74 9.77
CA LEU A 39 6.28 -11.07 8.50
C LEU A 39 7.59 -10.28 8.58
N SER A 40 8.32 -10.18 7.46
CA SER A 40 9.50 -9.32 7.40
C SER A 40 9.12 -7.84 7.26
N PRO A 41 9.77 -6.90 7.98
CA PRO A 41 9.45 -5.49 7.84
C PRO A 41 9.70 -5.00 6.39
N PRO A 42 8.83 -4.13 5.84
CA PRO A 42 9.10 -3.47 4.58
C PRO A 42 10.15 -2.36 4.76
N GLU A 43 10.81 -1.97 3.67
CA GLU A 43 11.76 -0.85 3.65
C GLU A 43 11.05 0.49 3.38
N LEU A 44 9.88 0.44 2.74
CA LEU A 44 9.07 1.62 2.41
C LEU A 44 7.58 1.29 2.49
N PHE A 45 6.82 2.16 3.14
CA PHE A 45 5.36 2.15 3.07
C PHE A 45 4.91 3.09 1.96
N ILE A 46 4.04 2.62 1.08
CA ILE A 46 3.45 3.43 0.01
C ILE A 46 1.97 3.57 0.30
N PHE A 47 1.49 4.80 0.49
CA PHE A 47 0.07 5.08 0.70
C PHE A 47 -0.45 5.83 -0.52
N SER A 48 -1.51 5.33 -1.13
CA SER A 48 -2.13 5.96 -2.31
C SER A 48 -3.53 6.46 -2.00
N CYS A 49 -4.06 7.25 -2.93
CA CYS A 49 -5.44 7.72 -2.90
C CYS A 49 -5.74 8.58 -1.67
N LEU A 50 -4.87 9.54 -1.35
CA LEU A 50 -5.13 10.49 -0.26
C LEU A 50 -6.08 11.60 -0.68
N PRO A 51 -7.06 12.01 0.14
CA PRO A 51 -7.99 13.07 -0.22
C PRO A 51 -7.26 14.39 -0.54
N PRO A 52 -7.69 15.11 -1.59
CA PRO A 52 -6.98 16.30 -2.07
C PRO A 52 -7.19 17.52 -1.17
N GLN A 53 -8.15 17.47 -0.23
CA GLN A 53 -8.51 18.59 0.62
C GLN A 53 -8.48 18.17 2.08
N LYS A 54 -7.62 18.84 2.85
CA LYS A 54 -7.56 18.88 4.32
C LYS A 54 -6.94 17.71 5.08
N THR A 55 -6.53 16.60 4.47
CA THR A 55 -6.00 15.45 5.25
C THR A 55 -4.48 15.39 5.32
N TYR A 56 -3.74 15.74 4.26
CA TYR A 56 -2.26 15.70 4.22
C TYR A 56 -1.62 16.79 3.34
N GLY A 57 -2.18 18.00 3.33
CA GLY A 57 -1.39 19.16 2.95
C GLY A 57 -0.26 19.38 3.97
N GLN A 58 0.83 20.04 3.58
CA GLN A 58 1.86 20.53 4.52
C GLN A 58 1.23 21.17 5.78
N ASP A 59 0.06 21.78 5.63
CA ASP A 59 -0.70 22.47 6.67
C ASP A 59 -1.35 21.57 7.74
N ARG A 60 -1.45 20.24 7.53
CA ARG A 60 -1.97 19.28 8.53
C ARG A 60 -0.92 18.32 9.09
N ILE A 61 0.29 18.28 8.53
CA ILE A 61 1.51 17.92 9.28
C ILE A 61 1.83 19.11 10.19
N LYS A 62 0.83 19.57 10.93
CA LYS A 62 0.91 20.67 11.87
C LYS A 62 1.34 20.04 13.18
N ASP A 63 2.44 20.51 13.73
CA ASP A 63 3.07 19.97 14.93
C ASP A 63 3.59 18.54 14.80
N ASN A 64 3.80 18.07 13.56
CA ASN A 64 4.37 16.76 13.24
C ASN A 64 3.54 15.52 13.67
N LEU A 65 2.42 15.63 14.38
CA LEU A 65 1.67 14.46 14.83
C LEU A 65 0.78 13.85 13.73
N LEU A 66 1.01 12.59 13.36
CA LEU A 66 0.24 11.86 12.34
C LEU A 66 -0.84 10.95 12.94
N TYR A 67 -0.56 10.34 14.08
CA TYR A 67 -1.48 9.43 14.78
C TYR A 67 -1.17 9.40 16.27
N ARG A 68 -2.20 9.30 17.12
CA ARG A 68 -2.04 9.05 18.55
C ARG A 68 -3.23 8.28 19.09
N ASP A 69 -2.95 7.21 19.83
CA ASP A 69 -3.90 6.53 20.70
C ASP A 69 -3.31 6.36 22.12
N GLN A 70 -3.88 5.49 22.95
CA GLN A 70 -3.39 5.24 24.32
C GLN A 70 -2.05 4.48 24.37
N HIS A 71 -1.59 3.94 23.25
CA HIS A 71 -0.45 3.02 23.17
C HIS A 71 0.62 3.45 22.18
N THR A 72 0.28 4.27 21.21
CA THR A 72 1.08 4.58 20.03
C THR A 72 0.97 6.06 19.71
N GLU A 73 2.12 6.66 19.42
CA GLU A 73 2.26 7.97 18.82
C GLU A 73 3.11 7.85 17.55
N ILE A 74 2.65 8.46 16.46
CA ILE A 74 3.37 8.52 15.19
C ILE A 74 3.56 9.98 14.81
N THR A 75 4.81 10.37 14.63
CA THR A 75 5.22 11.75 14.42
C THR A 75 6.07 11.87 13.15
N CYS A 76 5.73 12.78 12.25
CA CYS A 76 6.49 13.12 11.05
C CYS A 76 7.72 13.97 11.42
N LEU A 77 8.91 13.44 11.23
CA LEU A 77 10.15 14.17 11.51
C LEU A 77 10.56 15.08 10.34
N LYS A 78 10.34 14.61 9.11
CA LYS A 78 10.78 15.30 7.89
C LYS A 78 9.90 14.92 6.72
N THR A 79 9.68 15.88 5.82
CA THR A 79 9.02 15.64 4.52
C THR A 79 9.86 16.14 3.36
N GLU A 80 9.76 15.44 2.23
CA GLU A 80 10.31 15.85 0.94
C GLU A 80 9.24 15.75 -0.15
N LYS A 81 9.09 16.80 -0.97
CA LYS A 81 8.19 16.79 -2.12
C LYS A 81 8.87 16.08 -3.28
N MET A 82 8.17 15.11 -3.86
CA MET A 82 8.69 14.24 -4.90
C MET A 82 7.88 14.39 -6.19
N PHE A 83 8.57 14.28 -7.32
CA PHE A 83 7.98 14.24 -8.65
C PHE A 83 8.27 12.90 -9.30
N ILE A 84 7.27 12.31 -9.92
CA ILE A 84 7.44 11.07 -10.69
C ILE A 84 8.16 11.44 -11.97
N ASN A 85 9.26 10.74 -12.27
CA ASN A 85 9.93 10.89 -13.56
C ASN A 85 9.04 10.33 -14.67
N ARG A 86 8.28 11.21 -15.34
CA ARG A 86 7.32 10.84 -16.39
C ARG A 86 7.98 10.25 -17.66
N ASN A 87 9.30 10.35 -17.80
CA ASN A 87 10.03 9.69 -18.88
C ASN A 87 10.28 8.19 -18.59
N HIS A 88 10.22 7.80 -17.31
CA HIS A 88 10.43 6.40 -16.89
C HIS A 88 9.11 5.73 -16.52
N VAL A 89 8.11 6.51 -16.13
CA VAL A 89 6.77 6.04 -15.80
C VAL A 89 5.77 6.82 -16.62
N GLU A 90 5.11 6.13 -17.54
CA GLU A 90 4.00 6.70 -18.29
C GLU A 90 2.77 6.82 -17.38
N TYR A 91 2.66 7.97 -16.70
CA TYR A 91 1.45 8.30 -15.96
C TYR A 91 0.43 8.92 -16.90
N ARG A 92 -0.59 8.13 -17.21
CA ARG A 92 -1.84 8.60 -17.82
C ARG A 92 -2.97 8.23 -16.88
N ILE A 93 -3.78 9.23 -16.51
CA ILE A 93 -5.05 8.92 -15.83
C ILE A 93 -5.92 8.16 -16.82
N ASN A 94 -6.32 6.95 -16.42
CA ASN A 94 -7.36 6.27 -17.15
C ASN A 94 -8.70 6.84 -16.68
N ARG A 95 -9.44 7.45 -17.60
CA ARG A 95 -10.75 8.05 -17.28
C ARG A 95 -11.78 7.00 -16.88
N ASP A 96 -11.58 5.73 -17.23
CA ASP A 96 -12.42 4.62 -16.81
C ASP A 96 -12.27 4.30 -15.31
N TRP A 97 -11.23 4.85 -14.67
CA TRP A 97 -10.90 4.61 -13.26
C TRP A 97 -11.00 5.87 -12.40
N SER A 98 -11.07 7.05 -13.00
CA SER A 98 -11.17 8.31 -12.28
C SER A 98 -12.50 9.01 -12.54
N ARG A 99 -13.39 9.08 -11.54
CA ARG A 99 -14.65 9.86 -11.65
C ARG A 99 -14.36 11.35 -11.82
N PHE A 100 -13.25 11.80 -11.25
CA PHE A 100 -12.74 13.14 -11.46
C PHE A 100 -11.61 13.03 -12.47
N GLY A 101 -11.90 13.26 -13.76
CA GLY A 101 -10.89 13.29 -14.83
C GLY A 101 -9.83 14.39 -14.71
N ARG A 102 -9.54 14.86 -13.49
CA ARG A 102 -8.52 15.86 -13.19
C ARG A 102 -7.19 15.14 -13.00
N ASP A 103 -6.35 15.30 -14.00
CA ASP A 103 -4.93 15.04 -13.88
C ASP A 103 -4.37 15.78 -12.65
N PRO A 104 -3.53 15.16 -11.80
CA PRO A 104 -2.75 15.91 -10.82
C PRO A 104 -1.84 16.97 -11.45
N ARG A 105 -1.73 17.06 -12.79
CA ARG A 105 -1.22 18.24 -13.52
C ARG A 105 -1.95 19.50 -13.02
N GLY A 106 -1.27 20.24 -12.14
CA GLY A 106 -1.80 21.37 -11.37
C GLY A 106 -1.46 21.33 -9.87
N LYS A 107 -0.98 20.19 -9.35
CA LYS A 107 -0.37 20.06 -8.03
C LYS A 107 1.10 20.49 -8.07
N THR A 108 1.62 20.96 -6.93
CA THR A 108 3.03 21.35 -6.79
C THR A 108 3.99 20.16 -6.70
N HIS A 109 3.49 18.92 -6.61
CA HIS A 109 4.24 17.67 -6.50
C HIS A 109 3.33 16.45 -6.76
N ASP A 110 3.91 15.31 -7.14
CA ASP A 110 3.17 14.04 -7.35
C ASP A 110 3.10 13.20 -6.06
N ALA A 111 4.06 13.39 -5.15
CA ALA A 111 4.18 12.59 -3.94
C ALA A 111 4.89 13.33 -2.81
N VAL A 112 4.73 12.84 -1.58
CA VAL A 112 5.46 13.31 -0.41
C VAL A 112 6.14 12.11 0.23
N LEU A 113 7.46 12.16 0.36
CA LEU A 113 8.22 11.21 1.17
C LEU A 113 8.32 11.76 2.59
N ALA A 114 7.87 11.00 3.58
CA ALA A 114 7.93 11.34 4.99
C ALA A 114 8.82 10.37 5.75
N LEU A 115 9.68 10.89 6.61
CA LEU A 115 10.33 10.14 7.67
C LEU A 115 9.46 10.27 8.92
N VAL A 116 8.99 9.15 9.45
CA VAL A 116 8.10 9.12 10.62
C VAL A 116 8.77 8.37 11.76
N GLU A 117 8.65 8.91 12.97
CA GLU A 117 8.98 8.26 14.23
C GLU A 117 7.73 7.59 14.79
N ILE A 118 7.86 6.34 15.21
CA ILE A 118 6.83 5.57 15.89
C ILE A 118 7.29 5.35 17.32
N LYS A 119 6.50 5.80 18.29
CA LYS A 119 6.66 5.48 19.70
C LYS A 119 5.47 4.64 20.12
N SER A 120 5.73 3.43 20.63
CA SER A 120 4.68 2.57 21.16
C SER A 120 5.10 2.02 22.51
N ASN A 121 4.15 1.75 23.39
CA ASN A 121 4.44 1.02 24.63
C ASN A 121 4.65 -0.49 24.39
N ARG A 122 4.52 -0.97 23.15
CA ARG A 122 4.68 -2.38 22.78
C ARG A 122 5.89 -2.67 21.91
N CYS A 123 6.55 -1.62 21.42
CA CYS A 123 7.80 -1.78 20.73
C CYS A 123 8.76 -0.64 20.95
N SER A 124 10.05 -0.94 20.75
CA SER A 124 11.09 0.08 20.79
C SER A 124 10.80 1.21 19.78
N PRO A 125 11.05 2.49 20.14
CA PRO A 125 10.91 3.58 19.19
C PRO A 125 11.74 3.34 17.93
N HIS A 126 11.15 3.61 16.78
CA HIS A 126 11.80 3.37 15.49
C HIS A 126 11.30 4.33 14.43
N ASN A 127 12.03 4.39 13.32
CA ASN A 127 11.69 5.24 12.19
C ASN A 127 11.24 4.41 10.99
N SER A 128 10.31 4.95 10.21
CA SER A 128 9.87 4.38 8.94
C SER A 128 9.81 5.44 7.84
N LEU A 129 9.94 5.00 6.60
CA LEU A 129 9.69 5.84 5.42
C LEU A 129 8.27 5.60 4.90
N VAL A 130 7.55 6.69 4.64
CA VAL A 130 6.22 6.67 4.04
C VAL A 130 6.21 7.52 2.78
N LEU A 131 5.93 6.91 1.64
CA LEU A 131 5.72 7.59 0.37
C LEU A 131 4.22 7.74 0.13
N TYR A 132 3.74 8.97 0.26
CA TYR A 132 2.36 9.34 -0.02
C TYR A 132 2.21 9.72 -1.49
N LEU A 133 1.45 8.94 -2.25
CA LEU A 133 1.20 9.15 -3.68
C LEU A 133 -0.15 9.84 -3.90
N HIS A 134 -0.13 10.96 -4.62
CA HIS A 134 -1.33 11.71 -5.01
C HIS A 134 -2.03 11.09 -6.22
N MET A 135 -2.29 9.79 -6.18
CA MET A 135 -2.78 8.98 -7.30
C MET A 135 -3.97 8.12 -6.87
N GLU A 136 -4.90 7.89 -7.79
CA GLU A 136 -5.93 6.85 -7.67
C GLU A 136 -5.25 5.46 -7.58
N ASN A 137 -5.86 4.47 -6.90
CA ASN A 137 -5.22 3.20 -6.56
C ASN A 137 -4.85 2.36 -7.78
N ASN A 138 -5.77 2.20 -8.75
CA ASN A 138 -5.52 1.41 -9.95
C ASN A 138 -4.44 2.10 -10.80
N ASN A 139 -4.54 3.42 -10.96
CA ASN A 139 -3.49 4.19 -11.63
C ASN A 139 -2.13 4.11 -10.92
N CYS A 140 -2.12 4.13 -9.59
CA CYS A 140 -0.92 3.92 -8.78
C CYS A 140 -0.32 2.54 -9.05
N PHE A 141 -1.16 1.49 -9.09
CA PHE A 141 -0.70 0.15 -9.41
C PHE A 141 -0.11 0.06 -10.82
N ASP A 142 -0.86 0.48 -11.83
CA ASP A 142 -0.50 0.30 -13.24
C ASP A 142 0.71 1.14 -13.64
N SER A 143 0.82 2.37 -13.13
CA SER A 143 1.94 3.24 -13.50
C SER A 143 3.18 3.00 -12.64
N ILE A 144 3.02 2.74 -11.34
CA ILE A 144 4.14 2.81 -10.39
C ILE A 144 4.48 1.44 -9.84
N LEU A 145 3.53 0.74 -9.23
CA LEU A 145 3.85 -0.50 -8.50
C LEU A 145 4.15 -1.67 -9.43
N SER A 146 3.45 -1.75 -10.56
CA SER A 146 3.67 -2.77 -11.58
C SER A 146 4.84 -2.47 -12.52
N SER A 147 5.46 -1.28 -12.43
CA SER A 147 6.59 -0.89 -13.30
C SER A 147 7.90 -1.63 -13.01
N GLY A 148 7.95 -2.39 -11.91
CA GLY A 148 9.15 -3.08 -11.46
C GLY A 148 10.16 -2.18 -10.73
N VAL A 149 9.85 -0.90 -10.48
CA VAL A 149 10.68 0.01 -9.65
C VAL A 149 10.74 -0.45 -8.19
N PHE A 150 9.67 -1.10 -7.71
CA PHE A 150 9.50 -1.57 -6.35
C PHE A 150 9.42 -3.10 -6.30
N ASP A 151 9.86 -3.69 -5.18
CA ASP A 151 9.55 -5.07 -4.83
C ASP A 151 8.29 -5.09 -3.96
N LEU A 152 7.11 -5.13 -4.59
CA LEU A 152 5.83 -5.12 -3.88
C LEU A 152 5.68 -6.43 -3.09
N LYS A 153 5.81 -6.34 -1.76
CA LYS A 153 5.68 -7.50 -0.86
C LYS A 153 4.29 -7.61 -0.26
N TYR A 154 3.71 -6.48 0.12
CA TYR A 154 2.46 -6.43 0.85
C TYR A 154 1.47 -5.53 0.14
N ILE A 155 0.22 -6.01 0.02
CA ILE A 155 -0.92 -5.20 -0.39
C ILE A 155 -1.87 -5.12 0.79
N CYS A 156 -2.23 -3.92 1.21
CA CYS A 156 -3.24 -3.66 2.21
C CYS A 156 -4.39 -2.91 1.56
N ALA A 157 -5.57 -3.51 1.62
CA ALA A 157 -6.77 -3.01 0.96
C ALA A 157 -7.98 -3.20 1.88
N THR A 158 -7.87 -2.66 3.08
CA THR A 158 -8.89 -2.74 4.13
C THR A 158 -9.93 -1.61 4.01
N ARG A 159 -9.59 -0.51 3.33
CA ARG A 159 -10.44 0.70 3.17
C ARG A 159 -10.71 1.05 1.71
N GLU A 160 -10.81 0.05 0.83
CA GLU A 160 -10.98 0.29 -0.60
C GLU A 160 -12.21 1.16 -0.91
N GLY A 161 -12.02 2.18 -1.75
CA GLY A 161 -13.11 2.63 -2.63
C GLY A 161 -13.63 4.06 -2.55
N LEU A 162 -13.07 5.02 -1.79
CA LEU A 162 -13.74 6.34 -1.68
C LEU A 162 -12.87 7.61 -1.68
N ALA A 163 -11.54 7.52 -1.63
CA ALA A 163 -10.71 8.72 -1.65
C ALA A 163 -10.36 9.17 -3.10
N LEU A 164 -10.07 10.46 -3.30
CA LEU A 164 -9.87 11.10 -4.62
C LEU A 164 -10.94 10.84 -5.70
N GLY A 165 -12.16 10.46 -5.32
CA GLY A 165 -13.19 10.05 -6.29
C GLY A 165 -12.82 8.83 -7.08
N GLY A 166 -12.21 7.84 -6.41
CA GLY A 166 -12.05 6.51 -6.95
C GLY A 166 -13.32 6.07 -7.69
N CYS A 167 -13.16 5.35 -8.77
CA CYS A 167 -14.27 4.88 -9.61
C CYS A 167 -15.30 4.00 -8.89
N GLY A 168 -15.10 3.70 -7.60
CA GLY A 168 -15.84 2.68 -6.88
C GLY A 168 -15.41 1.27 -7.28
N LYS A 169 -14.29 1.12 -8.00
CA LYS A 169 -13.70 -0.18 -8.31
C LYS A 169 -12.78 -0.61 -7.17
N SER A 170 -12.93 -1.86 -6.80
CA SER A 170 -12.07 -2.55 -5.86
C SER A 170 -10.69 -2.76 -6.48
N ILE A 171 -9.60 -2.49 -5.74
CA ILE A 171 -8.27 -2.85 -6.22
C ILE A 171 -8.12 -4.37 -6.27
N MET A 172 -8.78 -5.13 -5.38
CA MET A 172 -8.82 -6.60 -5.53
C MET A 172 -9.48 -7.05 -6.83
N LYS A 173 -10.53 -6.37 -7.29
CA LYS A 173 -11.12 -6.66 -8.61
C LYS A 173 -10.09 -6.42 -9.73
N HIS A 174 -9.51 -5.23 -9.75
CA HIS A 174 -8.52 -4.86 -10.76
C HIS A 174 -7.36 -5.85 -10.82
N LEU A 175 -6.82 -6.23 -9.66
CA LEU A 175 -5.69 -7.15 -9.58
C LEU A 175 -6.04 -8.58 -9.96
N TYR A 176 -7.07 -9.16 -9.32
CA TYR A 176 -7.30 -10.60 -9.37
C TYR A 176 -8.42 -11.00 -10.32
N GLN A 177 -9.48 -10.22 -10.45
CA GLN A 177 -10.57 -10.55 -11.36
C GLN A 177 -10.25 -10.08 -12.79
N ASP A 178 -9.69 -8.88 -12.96
CA ASP A 178 -9.37 -8.32 -14.28
C ASP A 178 -7.98 -8.78 -14.77
N GLY A 179 -7.23 -9.52 -13.93
CA GLY A 179 -5.98 -10.20 -14.29
C GLY A 179 -4.73 -9.31 -14.35
N GLU A 180 -4.80 -8.08 -13.82
CA GLU A 180 -3.66 -7.16 -13.84
C GLU A 180 -2.48 -7.64 -12.99
N ILE A 181 -2.72 -8.48 -11.98
CA ILE A 181 -1.64 -9.06 -11.18
C ILE A 181 -0.68 -9.92 -12.00
N VAL A 182 -1.21 -10.70 -12.95
CA VAL A 182 -0.39 -11.55 -13.84
C VAL A 182 0.48 -10.69 -14.75
N LYS A 183 -0.05 -9.56 -15.23
CA LYS A 183 0.72 -8.61 -16.04
C LYS A 183 1.84 -7.98 -15.22
N ALA A 184 1.55 -7.54 -13.99
CA ALA A 184 2.54 -6.95 -13.10
C ALA A 184 3.65 -7.94 -12.71
N GLN A 185 3.33 -9.22 -12.55
CA GLN A 185 4.31 -10.26 -12.26
C GLN A 185 5.37 -10.41 -13.36
N LYS A 186 5.06 -10.09 -14.63
CA LYS A 186 6.07 -10.02 -15.71
C LYS A 186 7.17 -8.99 -15.43
N ASN A 187 6.88 -7.99 -14.61
CA ASN A 187 7.83 -6.97 -14.15
C ASN A 187 8.38 -7.30 -12.74
N ASN A 188 8.33 -8.56 -12.33
CA ASN A 188 8.73 -9.04 -11.00
C ASN A 188 8.02 -8.32 -9.85
N CYS A 189 6.74 -7.96 -10.06
CA CYS A 189 5.85 -7.46 -9.02
C CYS A 189 4.95 -8.60 -8.54
N ASP A 190 5.36 -9.27 -7.46
CA ASP A 190 4.76 -10.52 -6.97
C ASP A 190 4.50 -10.41 -5.47
N PRO A 191 3.36 -9.82 -5.06
CA PRO A 191 3.01 -9.67 -3.66
C PRO A 191 3.00 -11.05 -3.00
N LYS A 192 3.47 -11.12 -1.76
CA LYS A 192 3.49 -12.35 -0.97
C LYS A 192 2.46 -12.34 0.14
N THR A 193 1.88 -11.18 0.39
CA THR A 193 0.93 -11.01 1.48
C THR A 193 -0.12 -9.99 1.10
N VAL A 194 -1.37 -10.31 1.40
CA VAL A 194 -2.51 -9.41 1.20
C VAL A 194 -3.27 -9.27 2.51
N VAL A 195 -3.60 -8.04 2.87
CA VAL A 195 -4.37 -7.66 4.05
C VAL A 195 -5.70 -7.08 3.57
N LEU A 196 -6.81 -7.72 3.94
CA LEU A 196 -8.15 -7.38 3.45
C LEU A 196 -9.13 -7.21 4.59
N SER A 197 -10.05 -6.26 4.46
CA SER A 197 -11.21 -6.21 5.35
C SER A 197 -12.29 -7.20 4.91
N ARG A 198 -13.10 -7.67 5.87
CA ARG A 198 -14.26 -8.51 5.61
C ARG A 198 -15.25 -7.70 4.78
N GLY A 199 -15.53 -8.17 3.57
CA GLY A 199 -16.40 -7.44 2.66
C GLY A 199 -16.19 -7.82 1.20
N GLN A 200 -16.46 -6.86 0.32
CA GLN A 200 -16.41 -7.08 -1.12
C GLN A 200 -15.00 -7.43 -1.61
N ALA A 201 -13.97 -6.69 -1.16
CA ALA A 201 -12.58 -6.93 -1.54
C ALA A 201 -12.14 -8.36 -1.17
N HIS A 202 -12.45 -8.80 0.05
CA HIS A 202 -12.16 -10.15 0.52
C HIS A 202 -12.90 -11.23 -0.27
N ARG A 203 -14.19 -11.05 -0.59
CA ARG A 203 -14.94 -12.00 -1.43
C ARG A 203 -14.36 -12.12 -2.83
N ILE A 204 -14.02 -11.01 -3.46
CA ILE A 204 -13.40 -11.01 -4.80
C ILE A 204 -12.08 -11.75 -4.75
N PHE A 205 -11.23 -11.44 -3.77
CA PHE A 205 -9.96 -12.13 -3.58
C PHE A 205 -10.16 -13.64 -3.43
N GLN A 206 -11.06 -14.09 -2.56
CA GLN A 206 -11.30 -15.51 -2.35
C GLN A 206 -11.81 -16.24 -3.59
N SER A 207 -12.66 -15.60 -4.41
CA SER A 207 -13.19 -16.21 -5.62
C SER A 207 -12.13 -16.39 -6.72
N HIS A 208 -11.13 -15.52 -6.79
CA HIS A 208 -10.18 -15.48 -7.90
C HIS A 208 -8.76 -15.93 -7.52
N ILE A 209 -8.40 -15.97 -6.23
CA ILE A 209 -7.00 -16.17 -5.84
C ILE A 209 -6.39 -17.48 -6.36
N ASN A 210 -7.17 -18.56 -6.38
CA ASN A 210 -6.71 -19.88 -6.85
C ASN A 210 -6.49 -19.94 -8.37
N GLU A 211 -6.95 -18.96 -9.14
CA GLU A 211 -6.63 -18.82 -10.57
C GLU A 211 -5.20 -18.31 -10.75
N HIS A 212 -4.64 -17.62 -9.75
CA HIS A 212 -3.36 -16.92 -9.83
C HIS A 212 -2.30 -17.48 -8.88
N TYR A 213 -2.65 -18.20 -7.84
CA TYR A 213 -1.69 -18.75 -6.88
C TYR A 213 -2.02 -20.20 -6.56
N VAL A 214 -0.99 -21.02 -6.37
CA VAL A 214 -1.16 -22.43 -6.01
C VAL A 214 -1.90 -22.55 -4.68
N LYS A 215 -1.57 -21.66 -3.74
CA LYS A 215 -2.12 -21.67 -2.41
C LYS A 215 -2.12 -20.28 -1.79
N ALA A 216 -3.22 -19.96 -1.12
CA ALA A 216 -3.33 -18.80 -0.24
C ALA A 216 -3.74 -19.27 1.16
N THR A 217 -2.92 -18.95 2.16
CA THR A 217 -3.15 -19.33 3.55
C THR A 217 -3.59 -18.11 4.34
N CYS A 218 -4.78 -18.15 4.94
CA CYS A 218 -5.20 -17.12 5.90
C CYS A 218 -4.43 -17.34 7.21
N LEU A 219 -3.50 -16.44 7.51
CA LEU A 219 -2.65 -16.52 8.71
C LEU A 219 -3.39 -16.06 9.98
N GLY A 220 -4.45 -15.26 9.83
CA GLY A 220 -5.25 -14.76 10.94
C GLY A 220 -5.76 -13.35 10.70
N ASN A 221 -5.98 -12.62 11.80
CA ASN A 221 -6.52 -11.27 11.74
C ASN A 221 -5.44 -10.18 11.78
N TYR A 222 -5.62 -9.13 10.99
CA TYR A 222 -4.66 -8.01 10.87
C TYR A 222 -4.60 -7.11 12.11
N ILE A 223 -5.73 -6.96 12.80
CA ILE A 223 -5.85 -6.08 13.96
C ILE A 223 -6.01 -6.94 15.22
N PRO A 224 -5.16 -6.75 16.25
CA PRO A 224 -5.30 -7.44 17.52
C PRO A 224 -6.66 -7.22 18.18
N GLU A 225 -7.18 -8.24 18.87
CA GLU A 225 -8.56 -8.31 19.39
C GLU A 225 -9.00 -7.11 20.24
N HIS A 226 -8.08 -6.47 20.96
CA HIS A 226 -8.38 -5.35 21.86
C HIS A 226 -8.61 -4.01 21.13
N LEU A 227 -8.37 -3.93 19.82
CA LEU A 227 -8.68 -2.74 19.00
C LEU A 227 -10.05 -2.85 18.29
N GLY A 228 -10.86 -3.86 18.65
CA GLY A 228 -12.30 -3.92 18.34
C GLY A 228 -12.69 -4.33 16.92
N GLU A 229 -11.79 -4.29 15.94
CA GLU A 229 -12.09 -4.60 14.53
C GLU A 229 -11.57 -5.99 14.11
N ARG A 230 -12.39 -7.03 14.34
CA ARG A 230 -12.11 -8.43 13.92
C ARG A 230 -12.34 -8.72 12.43
N ASP A 231 -12.50 -7.68 11.62
CA ASP A 231 -12.92 -7.85 10.22
C ASP A 231 -11.76 -7.68 9.26
N HIS A 232 -10.58 -8.19 9.58
CA HIS A 232 -9.42 -8.09 8.69
C HIS A 232 -8.67 -9.39 8.61
N PHE A 233 -8.35 -9.86 7.40
CA PHE A 233 -7.67 -11.11 7.14
C PHE A 233 -6.29 -10.85 6.53
N VAL A 234 -5.28 -11.57 7.01
CA VAL A 234 -3.95 -11.59 6.38
C VAL A 234 -3.76 -12.90 5.65
N TYR A 235 -3.57 -12.82 4.35
CA TYR A 235 -3.29 -13.95 3.48
C TYR A 235 -1.81 -13.96 3.11
N GLN A 236 -1.17 -15.12 3.24
CA GLN A 236 0.12 -15.40 2.63
C GLN A 236 -0.08 -16.23 1.36
N MET A 237 0.58 -15.84 0.27
CA MET A 237 0.42 -16.47 -1.04
C MET A 237 1.70 -17.23 -1.41
N GLU A 238 1.56 -18.52 -1.73
CA GLU A 238 2.65 -19.38 -2.20
C GLU A 238 2.80 -19.20 -3.72
N SER A 239 4.04 -19.27 -4.21
CA SER A 239 4.43 -18.91 -5.58
C SER A 239 3.55 -19.55 -6.68
N PHE A 240 3.44 -18.81 -7.79
CA PHE A 240 2.74 -19.19 -9.02
C PHE A 240 3.14 -20.60 -9.49
N PRO A 241 2.21 -21.39 -10.06
CA PRO A 241 2.62 -22.58 -10.79
C PRO A 241 3.49 -22.13 -11.97
N GLN A 242 4.80 -22.41 -11.95
CA GLN A 242 5.63 -22.17 -13.13
C GLN A 242 5.04 -23.00 -14.26
N ASN A 243 4.42 -22.35 -15.25
CA ASN A 243 4.10 -23.02 -16.50
C ASN A 243 5.44 -23.39 -17.13
N THR A 244 5.87 -24.63 -16.93
CA THR A 244 7.08 -25.23 -17.51
C THR A 244 6.93 -25.51 -19.01
N ASN A 245 6.09 -24.77 -19.72
CA ASN A 245 5.85 -24.96 -21.15
C ASN A 245 6.42 -23.79 -21.91
N THR A 246 7.73 -23.85 -22.14
CA THR A 246 8.39 -23.33 -23.35
C THR A 246 8.08 -24.22 -24.54
#